data_AF-A0A1V3QWB2-F1
#
_entry.id   AF-A0A1V3QWB2-F1
#
_cell.length_a   1.000
_cell.length_b   1.000
_cell.length_c   1.000
_cell.angle_alpha   90.00
_cell.angle_beta   90.00
_cell.angle_gamma   90.00
#
_symmetry.space_group_name_H-M   'P 1'
#
loop_
_entity.id
_entity.type
_entity.pdbx_description
1 polymer ?
#
loop_
_entity_poly.entity_id
_entity_poly.type
_entity_poly.pdbx_seq_one_letter_code
_entity_poly.pdbx_strand_id
1 'polypeptide(L)'
;MLDSRNLLSGKGKYLFGFMLLLFISVICAAFSMTDSDDFAIAKREVLLRRIGHEILLQSGDSTSRVLPVKKLSENEYQIRFENDFAFQPDSLLITTQRLLAKDPLASDYIVNVLNCGNSSVVYGYAISKNKKDNIVACLGRRQPVACYRINIKFKPNGLAIAKNEYFLGGLSFLAFIGFVFLRSVKPRKTLPDAQHTNMFTLGSVLFDAKNQNLIINENTIDLTGTETRVLLIFALSPNVTIERSRLQKEIWEDEGVIVGRSLDMFISKLRKKLEFDPNVKIVVIRGKGYKLNISS
;
A
#
# COMPACT_ATOMS: atom_id res chain seq x y z
N MET A 1 0.35 -38.67 33.59
CA MET A 1 1.43 -37.71 33.89
C MET A 1 1.56 -36.80 32.68
N LEU A 2 1.24 -35.51 32.87
CA LEU A 2 1.26 -34.29 32.02
C LEU A 2 1.44 -34.46 30.50
N ASP A 3 0.45 -34.08 29.67
CA ASP A 3 0.03 -32.72 29.29
C ASP A 3 1.06 -31.96 28.44
N SER A 4 0.78 -31.87 27.13
CA SER A 4 1.41 -30.97 26.16
C SER A 4 0.63 -31.05 24.82
N ARG A 5 -0.65 -30.68 24.84
CA ARG A 5 -1.42 -30.42 23.63
C ARG A 5 -2.24 -29.16 23.87
N ASN A 6 -1.68 -27.97 23.56
CA ASN A 6 -2.41 -26.74 23.17
C ASN A 6 -1.54 -25.46 23.15
N LEU A 7 -0.34 -25.46 22.55
CA LEU A 7 0.49 -24.24 22.52
C LEU A 7 0.64 -23.53 21.16
N LEU A 8 0.02 -24.03 20.09
CA LEU A 8 0.19 -23.45 18.73
C LEU A 8 -1.10 -22.97 18.05
N SER A 9 -2.26 -23.04 18.71
CA SER A 9 -3.54 -22.51 18.19
C SER A 9 -3.78 -21.02 18.49
N GLY A 10 -3.01 -20.43 19.42
CA GLY A 10 -3.19 -19.03 19.85
C GLY A 10 -2.68 -18.00 18.84
N LYS A 11 -1.52 -18.24 18.21
CA LYS A 11 -0.81 -17.20 17.43
C LYS A 11 -1.57 -16.72 16.18
N GLY A 12 -2.36 -17.58 15.53
CA GLY A 12 -3.16 -17.20 14.35
C GLY A 12 -4.36 -16.30 14.69
N LYS A 13 -4.99 -16.49 15.85
CA LYS A 13 -6.14 -15.71 16.30
C LYS A 13 -5.76 -14.28 16.70
N TYR A 14 -4.60 -14.12 17.36
CA TYR A 14 -4.07 -12.80 17.70
C TYR A 14 -3.65 -12.00 16.47
N LEU A 15 -3.10 -12.67 15.45
CA LEU A 15 -2.66 -12.01 14.21
C LEU A 15 -3.83 -11.52 13.37
N PHE A 16 -4.92 -12.30 13.31
CA PHE A 16 -6.16 -11.91 12.64
C PHE A 16 -6.88 -10.77 13.38
N GLY A 17 -6.91 -10.82 14.72
CA GLY A 17 -7.45 -9.74 15.55
C GLY A 17 -6.68 -8.42 15.38
N PHE A 18 -5.35 -8.48 15.28
CA PHE A 18 -4.51 -7.31 15.03
C PHE A 18 -4.74 -6.70 13.64
N MET A 19 -4.89 -7.53 12.61
CA MET A 19 -5.24 -7.07 11.26
C MET A 19 -6.64 -6.42 11.19
N LEU A 20 -7.62 -6.97 11.89
CA LEU A 20 -8.97 -6.39 11.97
C LEU A 20 -8.93 -5.03 12.68
N LEU A 21 -8.18 -4.92 13.78
CA LEU A 21 -7.99 -3.66 14.52
C LEU A 21 -7.29 -2.60 13.66
N LEU A 22 -6.29 -2.97 12.87
CA LEU A 22 -5.64 -2.06 11.92
C LEU A 22 -6.61 -1.59 10.83
N PHE A 23 -7.43 -2.48 10.29
CA PHE A 23 -8.46 -2.12 9.31
C PHE A 23 -9.50 -1.16 9.89
N ILE A 24 -10.00 -1.43 11.09
CA ILE A 24 -10.95 -0.57 11.78
C ILE A 24 -10.32 0.80 12.07
N SER A 25 -9.05 0.85 12.48
CA SER A 25 -8.31 2.10 12.70
C SER A 25 -8.19 2.93 11.42
N VAL A 26 -7.86 2.31 10.29
CA VAL A 26 -7.77 2.99 8.98
C VAL A 26 -9.13 3.52 8.54
N ILE A 27 -10.20 2.73 8.73
CA ILE A 27 -11.57 3.15 8.41
C ILE A 27 -12.00 4.32 9.30
N CYS A 28 -11.75 4.27 10.61
CA CYS A 28 -12.04 5.37 11.53
C CYS A 28 -11.22 6.64 11.21
N ALA A 29 -9.96 6.50 10.82
CA ALA A 29 -9.14 7.62 10.37
C ALA A 29 -9.69 8.24 9.08
N ALA A 30 -10.11 7.41 8.11
CA ALA A 30 -10.72 7.90 6.88
C ALA A 30 -12.02 8.68 7.15
N PHE A 31 -12.93 8.13 7.98
CA PHE A 31 -14.19 8.79 8.31
C PHE A 31 -14.02 10.08 9.11
N SER A 32 -13.09 10.11 10.08
CA SER A 32 -12.81 11.31 10.87
C SER A 32 -12.18 12.45 10.06
N MET A 33 -11.42 12.12 9.00
CA MET A 33 -10.84 13.14 8.11
C MET A 33 -11.90 13.80 7.22
N THR A 34 -12.85 13.04 6.68
CA THR A 34 -13.94 13.59 5.83
C THR A 34 -14.84 14.57 6.58
N ASP A 35 -15.22 14.25 7.82
CA ASP A 35 -16.13 15.11 8.61
C ASP A 35 -15.49 16.46 8.96
N SER A 36 -14.16 16.48 9.16
CA SER A 36 -13.42 17.71 9.44
C SER A 36 -13.29 18.63 8.22
N ASP A 37 -13.21 18.06 7.02
CA ASP A 37 -13.09 18.82 5.77
C ASP A 37 -14.42 19.52 5.43
N ASP A 38 -15.56 18.83 5.57
CA ASP A 38 -16.89 19.38 5.26
C ASP A 38 -17.25 20.57 6.16
N PHE A 39 -17.00 20.45 7.47
CA PHE A 39 -17.23 21.55 8.41
C PHE A 39 -16.33 22.77 8.10
N ALA A 40 -15.06 22.53 7.75
CA ALA A 40 -14.12 23.60 7.40
C ALA A 40 -14.56 24.33 6.11
N ILE A 41 -15.05 23.59 5.11
CA ILE A 41 -15.60 24.14 3.87
C ILE A 41 -16.84 25.00 4.18
N ALA A 42 -17.80 24.48 4.95
CA ALA A 42 -19.00 25.22 5.33
C ALA A 42 -18.68 26.50 6.11
N LYS A 43 -17.74 26.43 7.07
CA LYS A 43 -17.26 27.59 7.83
C LYS A 43 -16.64 28.66 6.92
N ARG A 44 -15.88 28.24 5.89
CA ARG A 44 -15.30 29.16 4.90
C ARG A 44 -16.37 29.88 4.10
N GLU A 45 -17.41 29.18 3.65
CA GLU A 45 -18.51 29.81 2.91
C GLU A 45 -19.20 30.89 3.74
N VAL A 46 -19.42 30.65 5.04
CA VAL A 46 -19.98 31.66 5.95
C VAL A 46 -19.06 32.88 6.09
N LEU A 47 -17.73 32.67 6.18
CA LEU A 47 -16.76 33.78 6.22
C LEU A 47 -16.78 34.61 4.94
N LEU A 48 -16.86 33.96 3.77
CA LEU A 48 -16.95 34.64 2.48
C LEU A 48 -18.24 35.46 2.36
N ARG A 49 -19.36 34.94 2.84
CA ARG A 49 -20.62 35.72 2.91
C ARG A 49 -20.49 36.92 3.85
N ARG A 50 -19.80 36.75 4.97
CA ARG A 50 -19.53 37.85 5.91
C ARG A 50 -18.68 38.96 5.29
N ILE A 51 -17.70 38.62 4.46
CA ILE A 51 -16.94 39.62 3.67
C ILE A 51 -17.91 40.42 2.80
N GLY A 52 -18.73 39.75 1.99
CA GLY A 52 -19.71 40.44 1.15
C GLY A 52 -20.65 41.36 1.95
N HIS A 53 -21.13 40.88 3.09
CA HIS A 53 -22.03 41.64 3.97
C HIS A 53 -21.39 42.93 4.49
N GLU A 54 -20.15 42.85 4.99
CA GLU A 54 -19.46 44.03 5.53
C GLU A 54 -19.13 45.06 4.43
N ILE A 55 -18.88 44.61 3.20
CA ILE A 55 -18.65 45.49 2.06
C ILE A 55 -19.92 46.25 1.66
N LEU A 56 -21.07 45.57 1.64
CA LEU A 56 -22.36 46.24 1.42
C LEU A 56 -22.60 47.30 2.50
N LEU A 57 -22.42 46.96 3.79
CA LEU A 57 -22.58 47.92 4.88
C LEU A 57 -21.65 49.13 4.75
N GLN A 58 -20.38 48.90 4.40
CA GLN A 58 -19.40 49.98 4.18
C GLN A 58 -19.75 50.85 2.96
N SER A 59 -20.48 50.31 1.99
CA SER A 59 -21.01 51.08 0.86
C SER A 59 -22.25 51.92 1.19
N GLY A 60 -22.83 51.73 2.38
CA GLY A 60 -24.10 52.32 2.80
C GLY A 60 -25.33 51.47 2.47
N ASP A 61 -25.13 50.23 2.02
CA ASP A 61 -26.19 49.29 1.66
C ASP A 61 -26.43 48.29 2.80
N SER A 62 -27.56 48.43 3.48
CA SER A 62 -27.98 47.54 4.56
C SER A 62 -29.10 46.57 4.17
N THR A 63 -29.60 46.64 2.93
CA THR A 63 -30.79 45.90 2.49
C THR A 63 -30.46 44.82 1.47
N SER A 64 -29.48 45.04 0.61
CA SER A 64 -29.12 44.07 -0.43
C SER A 64 -28.58 42.77 0.17
N ARG A 65 -28.95 41.66 -0.46
CA ARG A 65 -28.48 40.34 -0.02
C ARG A 65 -27.16 39.97 -0.67
N VAL A 66 -26.33 39.29 0.10
CA VAL A 66 -25.23 38.47 -0.44
C VAL A 66 -25.83 37.13 -0.86
N LEU A 67 -25.80 36.87 -2.17
CA LEU A 67 -26.31 35.65 -2.78
C LEU A 67 -25.46 34.44 -2.35
N PRO A 68 -25.94 33.19 -2.53
CA PRO A 68 -25.17 31.99 -2.24
C PRO A 68 -23.80 32.02 -2.93
N VAL A 69 -22.75 31.73 -2.16
CA VAL A 69 -21.37 31.69 -2.65
C VAL A 69 -21.26 30.55 -3.66
N LYS A 70 -20.69 30.82 -4.83
CA LYS A 70 -20.48 29.80 -5.86
C LYS A 70 -19.04 29.31 -5.80
N LYS A 71 -18.83 28.01 -5.55
CA LYS A 71 -17.52 27.36 -5.72
C LYS A 71 -17.22 27.22 -7.22
N LEU A 72 -16.15 27.84 -7.71
CA LEU A 72 -15.72 27.76 -9.11
C LEU A 72 -14.70 26.64 -9.31
N SER A 73 -13.85 26.40 -8.32
CA SER A 73 -12.90 25.27 -8.26
C SER A 73 -12.62 24.91 -6.81
N GLU A 74 -11.78 23.90 -6.55
CA GLU A 74 -11.46 23.44 -5.19
C GLU A 74 -11.06 24.58 -4.23
N ASN A 75 -10.33 25.58 -4.72
CA ASN A 75 -9.82 26.68 -3.91
C ASN A 75 -10.28 28.06 -4.43
N GLU A 76 -11.30 28.13 -5.29
CA GLU A 76 -11.78 29.40 -5.84
C GLU A 76 -13.29 29.55 -5.63
N TYR A 77 -13.65 30.68 -5.04
CA TYR A 77 -15.02 30.99 -4.65
C TYR A 77 -15.43 32.34 -5.20
N GLN A 78 -16.70 32.47 -5.57
CA GLN A 78 -17.29 33.70 -6.08
C GLN A 78 -18.42 34.17 -5.17
N ILE A 79 -18.28 35.39 -4.66
CA ILE A 79 -19.30 36.13 -3.94
C ILE A 79 -20.09 36.96 -4.94
N ARG A 80 -21.42 36.89 -4.85
CA ARG A 80 -22.36 37.61 -5.72
C ARG A 80 -23.33 38.42 -4.86
N PHE A 81 -23.79 39.51 -5.43
CA PHE A 81 -24.68 40.47 -4.78
C PHE A 81 -25.99 40.56 -5.54
N GLU A 82 -27.06 40.89 -4.81
CA GLU A 82 -28.39 41.08 -5.39
C GLU A 82 -28.47 42.34 -6.25
N ASN A 83 -27.90 43.45 -5.77
CA ASN A 83 -27.93 44.76 -6.43
C ASN A 83 -26.52 45.29 -6.71
N ASP A 84 -26.47 46.28 -7.60
CA ASP A 84 -25.26 47.06 -7.89
C ASP A 84 -24.85 47.90 -6.68
N PHE A 85 -23.54 48.00 -6.44
CA PHE A 85 -23.02 48.72 -5.28
C PHE A 85 -21.70 49.41 -5.63
N ALA A 86 -21.36 50.46 -4.89
CA ALA A 86 -20.03 51.08 -4.94
C ALA A 86 -19.16 50.47 -3.85
N PHE A 87 -17.85 50.39 -4.04
CA PHE A 87 -16.96 49.91 -2.98
C PHE A 87 -15.65 50.68 -2.93
N GLN A 88 -15.00 50.62 -1.77
CA GLN A 88 -13.65 51.14 -1.58
C GLN A 88 -12.66 49.97 -1.51
N PRO A 89 -11.58 49.99 -2.32
CA PRO A 89 -10.50 49.00 -2.29
C PRO A 89 -9.93 48.75 -0.88
N ASP A 90 -9.74 49.82 -0.10
CA ASP A 90 -9.21 49.79 1.27
C ASP A 90 -10.12 48.98 2.21
N SER A 91 -11.42 49.25 2.13
CA SER A 91 -12.45 48.55 2.88
C SER A 91 -12.48 47.06 2.54
N LEU A 92 -12.35 46.71 1.25
CA LEU A 92 -12.26 45.32 0.82
C LEU A 92 -11.00 44.62 1.35
N LEU A 93 -9.85 45.27 1.25
CA LEU A 93 -8.57 44.73 1.73
C LEU A 93 -8.57 44.49 3.25
N ILE A 94 -8.99 45.48 4.04
CA ILE A 94 -8.99 45.39 5.50
C ILE A 94 -9.99 44.32 5.96
N THR A 95 -11.18 44.29 5.37
CA THR A 95 -12.23 43.33 5.69
C THR A 95 -11.78 41.89 5.40
N THR A 96 -11.20 41.63 4.22
CA THR A 96 -10.72 40.29 3.88
C THR A 96 -9.55 39.85 4.77
N GLN A 97 -8.55 40.70 4.99
CA GLN A 97 -7.43 40.37 5.87
C GLN A 97 -7.90 40.03 7.29
N ARG A 98 -8.80 40.84 7.85
CA ARG A 98 -9.32 40.64 9.22
C ARG A 98 -10.18 39.38 9.34
N LEU A 99 -11.02 39.09 8.35
CA LEU A 99 -11.92 37.94 8.39
C LEU A 99 -11.21 36.63 8.04
N LEU A 100 -10.33 36.64 7.03
CA LEU A 100 -9.58 35.45 6.59
C LEU A 100 -8.42 35.09 7.52
N ALA A 101 -7.91 36.03 8.33
CA ALA A 101 -6.96 35.70 9.40
C ALA A 101 -7.51 34.67 10.42
N LYS A 102 -8.83 34.47 10.46
CA LYS A 102 -9.50 33.46 11.31
C LYS A 102 -9.55 32.07 10.68
N ASP A 103 -9.21 31.93 9.40
CA ASP A 103 -9.11 30.66 8.69
C ASP A 103 -7.64 30.24 8.57
N PRO A 104 -7.19 29.19 9.30
CA PRO A 104 -5.80 28.70 9.23
C PRO A 104 -5.35 28.30 7.83
N LEU A 105 -6.29 27.99 6.94
CA LEU A 105 -6.02 27.55 5.58
C LEU A 105 -5.99 28.72 4.57
N ALA A 106 -6.26 29.95 5.00
CA ALA A 106 -6.35 31.14 4.14
C ALA A 106 -5.10 32.04 4.22
N SER A 107 -3.90 31.47 4.30
CA SER A 107 -2.67 32.24 4.47
C SER A 107 -2.19 32.97 3.20
N ASP A 108 -2.42 32.37 2.03
CA ASP A 108 -2.08 32.92 0.73
C ASP A 108 -3.35 32.95 -0.14
N TYR A 109 -3.76 34.12 -0.62
CA TYR A 109 -4.95 34.26 -1.45
C TYR A 109 -4.89 35.47 -2.38
N ILE A 110 -5.65 35.38 -3.46
CA ILE A 110 -5.84 36.45 -4.44
C ILE A 110 -7.32 36.82 -4.46
N VAL A 111 -7.61 38.12 -4.45
CA VAL A 111 -8.97 38.65 -4.56
C VAL A 111 -9.08 39.42 -5.86
N ASN A 112 -10.06 39.08 -6.68
CA ASN A 112 -10.39 39.74 -7.93
C ASN A 112 -11.84 40.20 -7.92
N VAL A 113 -12.06 41.49 -8.12
CA VAL A 113 -13.39 42.07 -8.36
C VAL A 113 -13.59 42.16 -9.86
N LEU A 114 -14.65 41.52 -10.35
CA LEU A 114 -14.98 41.37 -11.76
C LEU A 114 -16.26 42.12 -12.08
N ASN A 115 -16.33 42.70 -13.27
CA ASN A 115 -17.58 43.25 -13.80
C ASN A 115 -18.52 42.11 -14.21
N CYS A 116 -19.81 42.23 -13.93
CA CYS A 116 -20.80 41.21 -14.29
C CYS A 116 -20.97 41.00 -15.80
N GLY A 117 -20.80 42.01 -16.65
CA GLY A 117 -21.09 41.92 -18.08
C GLY A 117 -20.05 41.14 -18.87
N ASN A 118 -18.78 41.52 -18.72
CA ASN A 118 -17.67 40.98 -19.52
C ASN A 118 -16.69 40.11 -18.72
N SER A 119 -16.91 39.95 -17.41
CA SER A 119 -15.99 39.25 -16.49
C SER A 119 -14.55 39.80 -16.49
N SER A 120 -14.34 41.06 -16.87
CA SER A 120 -13.04 41.71 -16.78
C SER A 120 -12.73 42.06 -15.32
N VAL A 121 -11.48 41.90 -14.91
CA VAL A 121 -11.01 42.31 -13.58
C VAL A 121 -10.99 43.83 -13.49
N VAL A 122 -11.83 44.38 -12.61
CA VAL A 122 -11.93 45.82 -12.31
C VAL A 122 -10.91 46.21 -11.24
N TYR A 123 -10.72 45.34 -10.26
CA TYR A 123 -9.80 45.53 -9.16
C TYR A 123 -9.27 44.17 -8.67
N GLY A 124 -8.03 44.11 -8.21
CA GLY A 124 -7.50 42.90 -7.61
C GLY A 124 -6.26 43.14 -6.75
N TYR A 125 -6.02 42.22 -5.83
CA TYR A 125 -4.84 42.22 -4.97
C TYR A 125 -4.49 40.79 -4.54
N ALA A 126 -3.23 40.59 -4.17
CA ALA A 126 -2.69 39.33 -3.68
C ALA A 126 -2.13 39.50 -2.27
N ILE A 127 -2.50 38.60 -1.37
CA ILE A 127 -2.00 38.52 0.00
C ILE A 127 -1.25 37.21 0.17
N SER A 128 -0.08 37.29 0.78
CA SER A 128 0.72 36.14 1.17
C SER A 128 1.12 36.21 2.64
N LYS A 129 1.40 35.05 3.21
CA LYS A 129 2.05 34.88 4.52
C LYS A 129 3.33 35.70 4.63
N ASN A 130 4.10 35.79 3.54
CA ASN A 130 5.23 36.70 3.46
C ASN A 130 4.76 38.07 2.99
N LYS A 131 4.71 39.05 3.90
CA LYS A 131 4.20 40.40 3.63
C LYS A 131 4.91 41.11 2.46
N LYS A 132 6.15 40.73 2.13
CA LYS A 132 6.90 41.28 0.99
C LYS A 132 6.31 40.89 -0.36
N ASP A 133 5.58 39.78 -0.41
CA ASP A 133 4.98 39.24 -1.64
C ASP A 133 3.54 39.75 -1.84
N ASN A 134 3.07 40.64 -0.97
CA ASN A 134 1.75 41.26 -1.10
C ASN A 134 1.74 42.25 -2.27
N ILE A 135 0.75 42.11 -3.14
CA ILE A 135 0.52 43.03 -4.26
C ILE A 135 -0.81 43.73 -4.01
N VAL A 136 -0.75 45.01 -3.65
CA VAL A 136 -1.92 45.85 -3.40
C VAL A 136 -1.77 47.14 -4.21
N ALA A 137 -2.80 47.48 -4.98
CA ALA A 137 -2.82 48.68 -5.81
C ALA A 137 -4.10 49.49 -5.57
N CYS A 138 -4.20 50.69 -6.13
CA CYS A 138 -5.44 51.49 -6.21
C CYS A 138 -6.11 51.86 -4.87
N LEU A 139 -5.36 51.88 -3.77
CA LEU A 139 -5.84 52.36 -2.47
C LEU A 139 -6.30 53.82 -2.55
N GLY A 140 -7.33 54.16 -1.78
CA GLY A 140 -7.96 55.49 -1.75
C GLY A 140 -8.91 55.80 -2.91
N ARG A 141 -9.07 54.89 -3.90
CA ARG A 141 -9.93 55.12 -5.08
C ARG A 141 -11.29 54.46 -4.95
N ARG A 142 -12.34 55.23 -4.65
CA ARG A 142 -13.71 54.73 -4.63
C ARG A 142 -14.15 54.27 -6.03
N GLN A 143 -14.66 53.05 -6.12
CA GLN A 143 -15.23 52.51 -7.35
C GLN A 143 -16.68 52.96 -7.52
N PRO A 144 -17.14 53.22 -8.76
CA PRO A 144 -18.51 53.65 -9.02
C PRO A 144 -19.51 52.53 -8.73
N VAL A 145 -20.79 52.88 -8.58
CA VAL A 145 -21.89 51.91 -8.47
C VAL A 145 -22.00 51.13 -9.78
N ALA A 146 -21.82 49.81 -9.72
CA ALA A 146 -22.03 48.90 -10.85
C ALA A 146 -22.21 47.47 -10.35
N CYS A 147 -22.55 46.57 -11.27
CA CYS A 147 -22.62 45.13 -10.98
C CYS A 147 -21.21 44.54 -10.87
N TYR A 148 -20.85 44.13 -9.65
CA TYR A 148 -19.58 43.47 -9.34
C TYR A 148 -19.77 42.05 -8.80
N ARG A 149 -18.77 41.20 -9.06
CA ARG A 149 -18.60 39.89 -8.41
C ARG A 149 -17.21 39.83 -7.81
N ILE A 150 -17.06 39.19 -6.65
CA ILE A 150 -15.77 39.06 -5.98
C ILE A 150 -15.34 37.60 -6.04
N ASN A 151 -14.28 37.31 -6.77
CA ASN A 151 -13.61 36.02 -6.75
C ASN A 151 -12.49 36.04 -5.72
N ILE A 152 -12.43 35.00 -4.89
CA ILE A 152 -11.35 34.77 -3.93
C ILE A 152 -10.76 33.39 -4.22
N LYS A 153 -9.47 33.38 -4.58
CA LYS A 153 -8.70 32.17 -4.88
C LYS A 153 -7.65 31.95 -3.81
N PHE A 154 -7.75 30.84 -3.11
CA PHE A 154 -6.80 30.41 -2.10
C PHE A 154 -5.69 29.59 -2.74
N LYS A 155 -4.47 29.72 -2.23
CA LYS A 155 -3.38 28.83 -2.60
C LYS A 155 -3.64 27.46 -1.97
N PRO A 156 -3.52 26.35 -2.73
CA PRO A 156 -3.63 25.02 -2.14
C PRO A 156 -2.51 24.81 -1.13
N ASN A 157 -2.86 24.50 0.12
CA ASN A 157 -1.88 24.06 1.10
C ASN A 157 -1.46 22.62 0.77
N GLY A 158 -0.15 22.34 0.79
CA GLY A 158 0.42 21.02 0.47
C GLY A 158 -0.10 19.86 1.34
N LEU A 159 -0.86 20.15 2.39
CA LEU A 159 -1.56 19.15 3.19
C LEU A 159 -2.58 18.34 2.36
N ALA A 160 -3.20 18.94 1.33
CA ALA A 160 -4.11 18.23 0.43
C ALA A 160 -3.37 17.35 -0.59
N ILE A 161 -2.11 17.68 -0.93
CA ILE A 161 -1.28 16.87 -1.82
C ILE A 161 -0.79 15.60 -1.09
N ALA A 162 -0.46 15.73 0.20
CA ALA A 162 -0.10 14.58 1.04
C ALA A 162 -1.23 13.54 1.19
N LYS A 163 -2.51 13.98 1.16
CA LYS A 163 -3.67 13.06 1.28
C LYS A 163 -3.69 11.98 0.18
N ASN A 164 -3.22 12.29 -1.03
CA ASN A 164 -3.21 11.33 -2.14
C ASN A 164 -1.97 10.41 -2.13
N GLU A 165 -0.84 10.87 -1.56
CA GLU A 165 0.37 10.06 -1.42
C GLU A 165 0.26 9.02 -0.28
N TYR A 166 -0.37 9.36 0.85
CA TYR A 166 -0.61 8.38 1.92
C TYR A 166 -1.59 7.28 1.49
N PHE A 167 -2.56 7.59 0.63
CA PHE A 167 -3.51 6.61 0.12
C PHE A 167 -2.85 5.64 -0.88
N LEU A 168 -1.99 6.13 -1.79
CA LEU A 168 -1.24 5.27 -2.72
C LEU A 168 -0.13 4.46 -2.03
N GLY A 169 0.56 5.05 -1.05
CA GLY A 169 1.60 4.39 -0.28
C GLY A 169 1.06 3.33 0.68
N GLY A 170 -0.08 3.61 1.34
CA GLY A 170 -0.74 2.68 2.25
C GLY A 170 -1.33 1.46 1.53
N LEU A 171 -1.93 1.66 0.34
CA LEU A 171 -2.43 0.55 -0.48
C LEU A 171 -1.27 -0.34 -0.97
N SER A 172 -0.13 0.24 -1.32
CA SER A 172 1.06 -0.50 -1.74
C SER A 172 1.65 -1.33 -0.59
N PHE A 173 1.65 -0.81 0.64
CA PHE A 173 2.13 -1.54 1.82
C PHE A 173 1.17 -2.68 2.22
N LEU A 174 -0.15 -2.45 2.16
CA LEU A 174 -1.16 -3.49 2.40
C LEU A 174 -1.14 -4.56 1.31
N ALA A 175 -0.94 -4.18 0.04
CA ALA A 175 -0.76 -5.12 -1.06
C ALA A 175 0.55 -5.91 -0.90
N PHE A 176 1.62 -5.28 -0.42
CA PHE A 176 2.89 -5.97 -0.16
C PHE A 176 2.79 -6.94 1.02
N ILE A 177 2.15 -6.55 2.13
CA ILE A 177 1.86 -7.46 3.25
C ILE A 177 0.91 -8.57 2.80
N GLY A 178 -0.13 -8.26 2.02
CA GLY A 178 -1.03 -9.22 1.42
C GLY A 178 -0.31 -10.20 0.50
N PHE A 179 0.62 -9.73 -0.33
CA PHE A 179 1.44 -10.55 -1.23
C PHE A 179 2.46 -11.40 -0.49
N VAL A 180 3.07 -10.89 0.60
CA VAL A 180 3.97 -11.66 1.48
C VAL A 180 3.18 -12.73 2.25
N PHE A 181 1.97 -12.44 2.74
CA PHE A 181 1.11 -13.46 3.35
C PHE A 181 0.57 -14.46 2.33
N LEU A 182 0.20 -14.03 1.11
CA LEU A 182 -0.21 -14.92 0.02
C LEU A 182 0.94 -15.78 -0.51
N ARG A 183 2.19 -15.31 -0.46
CA ARG A 183 3.37 -16.13 -0.77
C ARG A 183 3.79 -17.05 0.38
N SER A 184 3.58 -16.63 1.62
CA SER A 184 3.93 -17.43 2.81
C SER A 184 2.87 -18.50 3.10
N VAL A 185 1.62 -18.27 2.70
CA VAL A 185 0.66 -19.34 2.39
C VAL A 185 1.00 -19.88 1.00
N LYS A 186 2.15 -20.57 0.87
CA LYS A 186 2.19 -21.66 -0.10
C LYS A 186 0.90 -22.45 0.15
N PRO A 187 0.04 -22.72 -0.84
CA PRO A 187 -0.89 -23.79 -0.68
C PRO A 187 -0.01 -24.99 -0.35
N ARG A 188 -0.01 -25.40 0.92
CA ARG A 188 0.19 -26.80 1.22
C ARG A 188 -0.88 -27.41 0.36
N LYS A 189 -0.48 -28.02 -0.76
CA LYS A 189 -1.38 -28.78 -1.60
C LYS A 189 -2.10 -29.68 -0.61
N THR A 190 -3.34 -29.33 -0.30
CA THR A 190 -4.33 -30.26 0.18
C THR A 190 -4.50 -31.17 -1.02
N LEU A 191 -3.57 -32.13 -1.12
CA LEU A 191 -3.86 -33.36 -1.80
C LEU A 191 -5.15 -33.87 -1.14
N PRO A 192 -6.13 -34.27 -1.95
CA PRO A 192 -7.34 -34.86 -1.43
C PRO A 192 -6.94 -35.98 -0.47
N ASP A 193 -7.71 -36.09 0.61
CA ASP A 193 -7.65 -37.18 1.57
C ASP A 193 -7.51 -38.52 0.84
N ALA A 194 -6.27 -38.96 0.74
CA ALA A 194 -5.85 -40.25 0.22
C ALA A 194 -4.55 -40.54 0.96
N GLN A 195 -4.62 -41.52 1.84
CA GLN A 195 -3.47 -42.08 2.53
C GLN A 195 -2.38 -42.43 1.52
N HIS A 196 -1.38 -41.55 1.35
CA HIS A 196 -0.18 -41.87 0.58
C HIS A 196 1.05 -41.78 1.48
N THR A 197 1.39 -42.97 1.94
CA THR A 197 2.64 -43.44 2.51
C THR A 197 3.85 -42.75 1.83
N ASN A 198 4.68 -42.04 2.60
CA ASN A 198 6.01 -41.56 2.17
C ASN A 198 7.03 -42.71 2.02
N MET A 199 6.56 -43.90 1.66
CA MET A 199 7.37 -45.08 1.40
C MET A 199 7.46 -45.29 -0.10
N PHE A 200 8.68 -45.45 -0.61
CA PHE A 200 8.97 -45.72 -2.01
C PHE A 200 9.64 -47.08 -2.11
N THR A 201 9.11 -47.95 -2.97
CA THR A 201 9.73 -49.24 -3.29
C THR A 201 10.73 -49.04 -4.42
N LEU A 202 12.01 -49.25 -4.12
CA LEU A 202 13.12 -49.18 -5.05
C LEU A 202 13.67 -50.60 -5.19
N GLY A 203 13.18 -51.37 -6.16
CA GLY A 203 13.50 -52.81 -6.25
C GLY A 203 13.05 -53.54 -4.98
N SER A 204 13.97 -54.21 -4.29
CA SER A 204 13.77 -54.85 -2.99
C SER A 204 13.98 -53.92 -1.78
N VAL A 205 14.42 -52.69 -2.01
CA VAL A 205 14.67 -51.69 -0.97
C VAL A 205 13.42 -50.85 -0.74
N LEU A 206 13.01 -50.71 0.52
CA LEU A 206 11.93 -49.81 0.90
C LEU A 206 12.50 -48.53 1.49
N PHE A 207 12.23 -47.39 0.85
CA PHE A 207 12.70 -46.08 1.25
C PHE A 207 11.61 -45.30 1.98
N ASP A 208 11.81 -45.03 3.27
CA ASP A 208 10.92 -44.17 4.07
C ASP A 208 11.49 -42.75 4.13
N ALA A 209 10.92 -41.86 3.32
CA ALA A 209 11.35 -40.46 3.24
C ALA A 209 11.00 -39.66 4.50
N LYS A 210 10.02 -40.09 5.29
CA LYS A 210 9.60 -39.40 6.51
C LYS A 210 10.54 -39.71 7.67
N ASN A 211 10.88 -40.99 7.84
CA ASN A 211 11.76 -41.46 8.90
C ASN A 211 13.23 -41.42 8.51
N GLN A 212 13.55 -41.02 7.27
CA GLN A 212 14.91 -40.88 6.72
C GLN A 212 15.68 -42.20 6.62
N ASN A 213 15.00 -43.32 6.39
CA ASN A 213 15.61 -44.64 6.50
C ASN A 213 15.36 -45.53 5.27
N LEU A 214 16.29 -46.45 5.01
CA LEU A 214 16.12 -47.54 4.03
C LEU A 214 15.92 -48.86 4.79
N ILE A 215 14.94 -49.65 4.36
CA ILE A 215 14.62 -50.96 4.91
C ILE A 215 14.94 -52.01 3.86
N ILE A 216 15.86 -52.92 4.17
CA ILE A 216 16.34 -53.99 3.30
C ILE A 216 16.42 -55.28 4.11
N ASN A 217 15.64 -56.31 3.77
CA ASN A 217 15.65 -57.61 4.44
C ASN A 217 15.65 -57.49 5.98
N GLU A 218 14.71 -56.70 6.52
CA GLU A 218 14.53 -56.40 7.95
C GLU A 218 15.61 -55.51 8.61
N ASN A 219 16.67 -55.14 7.90
CA ASN A 219 17.66 -54.19 8.39
C ASN A 219 17.29 -52.75 8.01
N THR A 220 17.42 -51.84 8.96
CA THR A 220 17.17 -50.41 8.77
C THR A 220 18.49 -49.66 8.67
N ILE A 221 18.68 -48.89 7.60
CA ILE A 221 19.85 -48.05 7.34
C ILE A 221 19.42 -46.59 7.38
N ASP A 222 19.95 -45.83 8.34
CA ASP A 222 19.62 -44.41 8.46
C ASP A 222 20.30 -43.58 7.36
N LEU A 223 19.58 -42.58 6.86
CA LEU A 223 20.05 -41.58 5.93
C LEU A 223 20.16 -40.23 6.64
N THR A 224 21.13 -39.43 6.22
CA THR A 224 21.15 -38.02 6.62
C THR A 224 20.05 -37.24 5.89
N GLY A 225 19.66 -36.07 6.40
CA GLY A 225 18.64 -35.23 5.76
C GLY A 225 18.97 -34.91 4.29
N THR A 226 20.23 -34.63 3.97
CA THR A 226 20.69 -34.38 2.60
C THR A 226 20.61 -35.65 1.73
N GLU A 227 21.03 -36.81 2.24
CA GLU A 227 20.92 -38.09 1.52
C GLU A 227 19.47 -38.45 1.22
N THR A 228 18.57 -38.25 2.19
CA THR A 228 17.12 -38.47 2.05
C THR A 228 16.55 -37.61 0.93
N ARG A 229 16.92 -36.32 0.87
CA ARG A 229 16.46 -35.41 -0.19
C ARG A 229 16.94 -35.85 -1.56
N VAL A 230 18.24 -36.15 -1.69
CA VAL A 230 18.81 -36.63 -2.96
C VAL A 230 18.10 -37.90 -3.43
N LEU A 231 17.91 -38.87 -2.53
CA LEU A 231 17.25 -40.12 -2.87
C LEU A 231 15.76 -39.92 -3.18
N LEU A 232 15.08 -39.01 -2.49
CA LEU A 232 13.69 -38.65 -2.77
C LEU A 232 13.52 -38.08 -4.18
N ILE A 233 14.42 -37.21 -4.62
CA ILE A 233 14.40 -36.66 -6.00
C ILE A 233 14.51 -37.80 -7.02
N PHE A 234 15.37 -38.78 -6.77
CA PHE A 234 15.48 -39.97 -7.63
C PHE A 234 14.26 -40.90 -7.53
N ALA A 235 13.70 -41.11 -6.33
CA ALA A 235 12.55 -41.99 -6.09
C ALA A 235 11.25 -41.44 -6.70
N LEU A 236 11.12 -40.11 -6.77
CA LEU A 236 10.00 -39.43 -7.46
C LEU A 236 10.13 -39.47 -8.99
N SER A 237 11.31 -39.81 -9.52
CA SER A 237 11.59 -39.86 -10.96
C SER A 237 12.46 -41.06 -11.30
N PRO A 238 12.00 -42.29 -11.00
CA PRO A 238 12.78 -43.50 -11.25
C PRO A 238 13.01 -43.65 -12.74
N ASN A 239 14.17 -44.18 -13.11
CA ASN A 239 14.57 -44.40 -14.50
C ASN A 239 14.68 -43.15 -15.39
N VAL A 240 14.59 -41.94 -14.82
CA VAL A 240 14.75 -40.67 -15.53
C VAL A 240 16.14 -40.07 -15.27
N THR A 241 16.74 -39.45 -16.28
CA THR A 241 18.00 -38.70 -16.11
C THR A 241 17.72 -37.33 -15.49
N ILE A 242 18.35 -37.08 -14.35
CA ILE A 242 18.25 -35.82 -13.61
C ILE A 242 19.54 -35.04 -13.79
N GLU A 243 19.42 -33.78 -14.22
CA GLU A 243 20.55 -32.91 -14.47
C GLU A 243 21.33 -32.58 -13.20
N ARG A 244 22.66 -32.47 -13.34
CA ARG A 244 23.55 -32.14 -12.21
C ARG A 244 23.22 -30.78 -11.59
N SER A 245 22.94 -29.78 -12.43
CA SER A 245 22.52 -28.43 -12.04
C SER A 245 21.23 -28.44 -11.22
N ARG A 246 20.24 -29.25 -11.63
CA ARG A 246 18.97 -29.41 -10.93
C ARG A 246 19.15 -30.04 -9.55
N LEU A 247 19.92 -31.14 -9.47
CA LEU A 247 20.26 -31.75 -8.18
C LEU A 247 20.97 -30.77 -7.27
N GLN A 248 21.90 -29.98 -7.81
CA GLN A 248 22.58 -28.95 -7.01
C GLN A 248 21.61 -27.89 -6.50
N LYS A 249 20.78 -27.36 -7.38
CA LYS A 249 19.80 -26.34 -7.02
C LYS A 249 18.88 -26.79 -5.88
N GLU A 250 18.27 -27.97 -6.02
CA GLU A 250 17.29 -28.50 -5.05
C GLU A 250 17.92 -28.90 -3.71
N ILE A 251 19.22 -29.22 -3.67
CA ILE A 251 19.92 -29.56 -2.42
C ILE A 251 20.33 -28.30 -1.64
N TRP A 252 20.82 -27.25 -2.34
CA TRP A 252 21.50 -26.12 -1.70
C TRP A 252 20.69 -24.83 -1.59
N GLU A 253 19.63 -24.60 -2.41
CA GLU A 253 18.85 -23.36 -2.33
C GLU A 253 17.92 -23.28 -1.11
N ASP A 254 17.49 -24.42 -0.54
CA ASP A 254 16.52 -24.44 0.57
C ASP A 254 17.14 -24.30 1.98
N GLU A 255 18.47 -24.37 2.13
CA GLU A 255 19.11 -24.29 3.46
C GLU A 255 20.04 -23.08 3.65
N GLY A 256 20.34 -22.29 2.63
CA GLY A 256 21.21 -21.10 2.80
C GLY A 256 22.62 -21.41 3.33
N VAL A 257 23.00 -22.69 3.43
CA VAL A 257 24.31 -23.12 3.88
C VAL A 257 25.15 -23.47 2.67
N ILE A 258 26.12 -22.61 2.36
CA ILE A 258 27.20 -22.92 1.41
C ILE A 258 28.12 -23.94 2.11
N VAL A 259 27.74 -25.22 2.11
CA VAL A 259 28.62 -26.30 2.55
C VAL A 259 29.41 -26.80 1.35
N GLY A 260 30.73 -26.64 1.38
CA GLY A 260 31.68 -27.06 0.35
C GLY A 260 31.84 -28.58 0.16
N ARG A 261 30.78 -29.38 0.34
CA ARG A 261 30.78 -30.82 0.06
C ARG A 261 30.15 -31.10 -1.30
N SER A 262 30.84 -31.85 -2.15
CA SER A 262 30.40 -32.10 -3.52
C SER A 262 29.17 -33.02 -3.58
N LEU A 263 28.27 -32.78 -4.54
CA LEU A 263 27.17 -33.70 -4.91
C LEU A 263 27.68 -35.14 -5.10
N ASP A 264 28.88 -35.29 -5.68
CA ASP A 264 29.53 -36.57 -5.91
C ASP A 264 29.76 -37.39 -4.63
N MET A 265 30.07 -36.72 -3.51
CA MET A 265 30.21 -37.38 -2.22
C MET A 265 28.88 -38.00 -1.77
N PHE A 266 27.76 -37.27 -1.91
CA PHE A 266 26.43 -37.79 -1.55
C PHE A 266 25.99 -38.93 -2.47
N ILE A 267 26.24 -38.80 -3.78
CA ILE A 267 25.99 -39.89 -4.73
C ILE A 267 26.82 -41.13 -4.38
N SER A 268 28.09 -40.96 -4.00
CA SER A 268 28.96 -42.06 -3.56
C SER A 268 28.44 -42.76 -2.30
N LYS A 269 28.00 -41.99 -1.30
CA LYS A 269 27.39 -42.55 -0.08
C LYS A 269 26.10 -43.29 -0.35
N LEU A 270 25.21 -42.72 -1.18
CA LEU A 270 23.96 -43.36 -1.58
C LEU A 270 24.21 -44.65 -2.36
N ARG A 271 25.20 -44.68 -3.26
CA ARG A 271 25.59 -45.93 -3.94
C ARG A 271 25.97 -47.02 -2.96
N LYS A 272 26.85 -46.74 -2.00
CA LYS A 272 27.23 -47.71 -0.96
C LYS A 272 26.05 -48.24 -0.15
N LYS A 273 25.06 -47.39 0.13
CA LYS A 273 23.85 -47.77 0.86
C LYS A 273 22.83 -48.53 0.00
N LEU A 274 22.88 -48.39 -1.32
CA LEU A 274 22.00 -49.08 -2.28
C LEU A 274 22.66 -50.31 -2.93
N GLU A 275 23.97 -50.51 -2.74
CA GLU A 275 24.76 -51.64 -3.27
C GLU A 275 24.21 -53.02 -2.84
N PHE A 276 23.40 -53.07 -1.77
CA PHE A 276 22.77 -54.30 -1.29
C PHE A 276 21.75 -54.90 -2.27
N ASP A 277 21.17 -54.11 -3.18
CA ASP A 277 20.30 -54.61 -4.24
C ASP A 277 20.94 -54.39 -5.62
N PRO A 278 21.30 -55.46 -6.35
CA PRO A 278 21.91 -55.34 -7.68
C PRO A 278 20.98 -54.67 -8.72
N ASN A 279 19.67 -54.60 -8.45
CA ASN A 279 18.67 -54.04 -9.34
C ASN A 279 18.49 -52.53 -9.20
N VAL A 280 19.07 -51.91 -8.17
CA VAL A 280 18.96 -50.47 -7.88
C VAL A 280 20.32 -49.81 -7.97
N LYS A 281 20.56 -49.06 -9.04
CA LYS A 281 21.87 -48.41 -9.28
C LYS A 281 21.74 -46.97 -9.71
N ILE A 282 22.46 -46.08 -9.04
CA ILE A 282 22.62 -44.69 -9.51
C ILE A 282 23.74 -44.65 -10.55
N VAL A 283 23.39 -44.48 -11.83
CA VAL A 283 24.35 -44.42 -12.95
C VAL A 283 24.67 -42.98 -13.35
N VAL A 284 25.90 -42.74 -13.81
CA VAL A 284 26.32 -41.43 -14.36
C VAL A 284 26.01 -41.40 -15.84
N ILE A 285 25.30 -40.37 -16.30
CA ILE A 285 25.08 -40.07 -17.70
C ILE A 285 26.02 -38.92 -18.08
N ARG A 286 27.10 -39.25 -18.82
CA ARG A 286 28.16 -38.29 -19.19
C ARG A 286 27.57 -37.04 -19.84
N GLY A 287 27.98 -35.87 -19.36
CA GLY A 287 27.54 -34.57 -19.88
C GLY A 287 26.12 -34.14 -19.49
N LYS A 288 25.34 -34.97 -18.77
CA LYS A 288 23.95 -34.63 -18.39
C LYS A 288 23.73 -34.67 -16.87
N GLY A 289 24.08 -35.77 -16.21
CA GLY A 289 23.83 -35.91 -14.77
C GLY A 289 23.76 -37.35 -14.30
N TYR A 290 22.76 -37.68 -13.49
CA TYR A 290 22.61 -38.99 -12.86
C TYR A 290 21.24 -39.57 -13.13
N LYS A 291 21.13 -40.90 -13.10
CA LYS A 291 19.87 -41.62 -13.24
C LYS A 291 19.84 -42.72 -12.19
N LEU A 292 18.74 -42.83 -11.45
CA LEU A 292 18.45 -44.03 -10.65
C LEU A 292 17.84 -45.06 -11.57
N ASN A 293 18.59 -46.12 -11.85
CA ASN A 293 18.12 -47.25 -12.63
C ASN A 293 17.53 -48.30 -11.68
N ILE A 294 16.27 -48.64 -11.88
CA ILE A 294 15.56 -49.68 -11.15
C ILE A 294 15.12 -50.71 -12.20
N SER A 295 15.72 -51.89 -12.13
CA SER A 295 15.34 -53.02 -12.99
C SER A 295 14.36 -53.88 -12.19
N SER A 296 13.20 -54.22 -12.77
CA SER A 296 12.24 -55.14 -12.16
C SER A 296 12.55 -56.58 -12.53
#